data_AF-A0A2E2R7K7-F1
#
_entry.id   AF-A0A2E2R7K7-F1
#
_cell.length_a   1.000
_cell.length_b   1.000
_cell.length_c   1.000
_cell.angle_alpha   90.00
_cell.angle_beta   90.00
_cell.angle_gamma   90.00
#
_symmetry.space_group_name_H-M   'P 1'
#
loop_
_entity.id
_entity.type
_entity.pdbx_description
1 polymer ?
#
loop_
_entity_poly.entity_id
_entity_poly.type
_entity_poly.pdbx_seq_one_letter_code
_entity_poly.pdbx_strand_id
1 'polypeptide(L)'
;MKKEGSLLLSDYAAEIAATDVLSPSDFNPVLQGLYGEVGGIMTTVKKHVRDKSAYPGFKKAAEEEFGDTLWYLAAICRRLNVPLDEIFAEAANHGNFKNVGAASDIAEGAMAYIAVPIAAPASLDTTLVHLGQSAAALLGSTPARTELVVFARAYLDAIHAAELAFSEVARSNLRKARGAFLEPQADDLADLDFDSKFGIEEQLPREFRIRINQRGSGKSYLQWNGVFIGDPLTDNIADRDGYRFHDVFHFANAAILHWSPVMRALIRHKRKSNPKFDEEQDSGRAIVVEEGVAAWIFSRAKELNFFENQEKVSLGILKTVGEFVSGYEVEKCPLKLWEKAILEGYAVFRQLKTNQGGWIIGNREQRTIKYMSLESE
;
A
#
# COMPACT_ATOMS: atom_id res chain seq x y z
N MET A 1 -3.09 20.05 -3.36
CA MET A 1 -2.26 20.80 -2.37
C MET A 1 -2.00 19.89 -1.19
N LYS A 2 -0.75 19.53 -0.91
CA LYS A 2 -0.41 18.78 0.31
C LYS A 2 -0.78 19.65 1.51
N LYS A 3 -1.59 19.15 2.45
CA LYS A 3 -1.81 19.81 3.74
C LYS A 3 -0.47 19.79 4.50
N GLU A 4 0.34 20.83 4.33
CA GLU A 4 1.57 21.10 5.11
C GLU A 4 1.27 21.73 6.49
N GLY A 5 0.10 21.40 7.04
CA GLY A 5 -0.49 22.08 8.20
C GLY A 5 -0.41 21.31 9.50
N SER A 6 -1.26 21.66 10.45
CA SER A 6 -1.57 20.81 11.61
C SER A 6 -2.51 19.67 11.19
N LEU A 7 -2.51 18.55 11.89
CA LEU A 7 -3.51 17.48 11.73
C LEU A 7 -4.18 17.30 13.07
N LEU A 8 -5.50 17.44 13.12
CA LEU A 8 -6.25 17.15 14.34
C LEU A 8 -6.28 15.63 14.56
N LEU A 9 -6.02 15.21 15.80
CA LEU A 9 -6.09 13.79 16.17
C LEU A 9 -7.53 13.26 16.12
N SER A 10 -8.52 14.12 16.33
CA SER A 10 -9.94 13.82 16.13
C SER A 10 -10.24 13.52 14.65
N ASP A 11 -9.73 14.33 13.73
CA ASP A 11 -9.86 14.08 12.28
C ASP A 11 -9.19 12.77 11.90
N TYR A 12 -7.96 12.54 12.35
CA TYR A 12 -7.28 11.26 12.15
C TYR A 12 -8.11 10.08 12.68
N ALA A 13 -8.62 10.16 13.91
CA ALA A 13 -9.39 9.10 14.55
C ALA A 13 -10.70 8.81 13.79
N ALA A 14 -11.35 9.85 13.25
CA ALA A 14 -12.55 9.73 12.43
C ALA A 14 -12.24 9.08 11.06
N GLU A 15 -11.21 9.56 10.36
CA GLU A 15 -10.88 9.07 9.02
C GLU A 15 -10.30 7.66 9.00
N ILE A 16 -9.62 7.24 10.08
CA ILE A 16 -9.03 5.90 10.20
C ILE A 16 -10.04 4.83 10.63
N ALA A 17 -11.19 5.23 11.21
CA ALA A 17 -12.15 4.30 11.82
C ALA A 17 -12.65 3.22 10.84
N ALA A 18 -12.93 3.60 9.58
CA ALA A 18 -13.42 2.67 8.56
C ALA A 18 -12.39 1.61 8.12
N THR A 19 -11.10 1.81 8.46
CA THR A 19 -10.03 0.85 8.15
C THR A 19 -9.92 -0.27 9.19
N ASP A 20 -10.62 -0.16 10.31
CA ASP A 20 -10.71 -1.19 11.36
C ASP A 20 -11.59 -2.35 10.90
N VAL A 21 -10.94 -3.33 10.26
CA VAL A 21 -11.59 -4.55 9.78
C VAL A 21 -11.79 -5.61 10.87
N LEU A 22 -11.34 -5.35 12.10
CA LEU A 22 -11.49 -6.26 13.24
C LEU A 22 -12.85 -6.03 13.92
N SER A 23 -13.38 -7.05 14.59
CA SER A 23 -14.67 -6.90 15.28
C SER A 23 -14.57 -5.81 16.36
N PRO A 24 -15.60 -4.97 16.54
CA PRO A 24 -15.66 -4.01 17.66
C PRO A 24 -15.59 -4.69 19.05
N SER A 25 -15.93 -5.99 19.13
CA SER A 25 -15.81 -6.77 20.37
C SER A 25 -14.40 -7.32 20.64
N ASP A 26 -13.53 -7.33 19.62
CA ASP A 26 -12.21 -7.97 19.71
C ASP A 26 -11.20 -7.03 20.36
N PHE A 27 -10.95 -7.22 21.65
CA PHE A 27 -9.92 -6.47 22.38
C PHE A 27 -8.53 -7.10 22.27
N ASN A 28 -8.44 -8.42 22.54
CA ASN A 28 -7.14 -9.09 22.63
C ASN A 28 -6.31 -9.02 21.33
N PRO A 29 -6.87 -9.25 20.13
CA PRO A 29 -6.10 -9.12 18.89
C PRO A 29 -5.56 -7.71 18.67
N VAL A 30 -6.30 -6.67 19.06
CA VAL A 30 -5.90 -5.27 18.91
C VAL A 30 -4.75 -4.93 19.87
N LEU A 31 -4.82 -5.41 21.11
CA LEU A 31 -3.76 -5.23 22.11
C LEU A 31 -2.48 -5.98 21.72
N GLN A 32 -2.63 -7.20 21.21
CA GLN A 32 -1.51 -7.99 20.68
C GLN A 32 -0.88 -7.32 19.45
N GLY A 33 -1.72 -6.75 18.57
CA GLY A 33 -1.28 -5.95 17.43
C GLY A 33 -0.45 -4.75 17.87
N LEU A 34 -0.98 -3.91 18.77
CA LEU A 34 -0.24 -2.77 19.34
C LEU A 34 1.11 -3.19 19.93
N TYR A 35 1.13 -4.26 20.72
CA TYR A 35 2.34 -4.79 21.31
C TYR A 35 3.35 -5.27 20.25
N GLY A 36 2.86 -5.92 19.19
CA GLY A 36 3.66 -6.35 18.05
C GLY A 36 4.33 -5.20 17.30
N GLU A 37 3.58 -4.14 16.97
CA GLU A 37 4.10 -2.96 16.29
C GLU A 37 5.15 -2.22 17.15
N VAL A 38 4.94 -2.15 18.48
CA VAL A 38 5.96 -1.59 19.39
C VAL A 38 7.25 -2.43 19.36
N GLY A 39 7.14 -3.75 19.31
CA GLY A 39 8.29 -4.64 19.07
C GLY A 39 8.97 -4.39 17.72
N GLY A 40 8.20 -4.05 16.68
CA GLY A 40 8.67 -3.63 15.37
C GLY A 40 9.46 -2.32 15.41
N ILE A 41 8.97 -1.30 16.11
CA ILE A 41 9.71 -0.04 16.38
C ILE A 41 11.07 -0.35 17.01
N MET A 42 11.08 -1.13 18.10
CA MET A 42 12.31 -1.48 18.81
C MET A 42 13.30 -2.23 17.91
N THR A 43 12.79 -3.14 17.07
CA THR A 43 13.60 -3.90 16.11
C THR A 43 14.24 -2.99 15.06
N THR A 44 13.46 -2.05 14.53
CA THR A 44 13.90 -1.09 13.51
C THR A 44 14.97 -0.15 14.05
N VAL A 45 14.80 0.35 15.28
CA VAL A 45 15.81 1.17 15.97
C VAL A 45 17.08 0.38 16.25
N LYS A 46 16.97 -0.84 16.76
CA LYS A 46 18.13 -1.70 17.02
C LYS A 46 18.95 -1.95 15.75
N LYS A 47 18.29 -2.17 14.60
CA LYS A 47 18.96 -2.32 13.30
C LYS A 47 19.72 -1.04 12.92
N HIS A 48 19.13 0.14 13.12
CA HIS A 48 19.81 1.40 12.84
C HIS A 48 21.07 1.62 13.70
N VAL A 49 20.98 1.34 15.01
CA VAL A 49 22.14 1.45 15.92
C VAL A 49 23.24 0.45 15.54
N ARG A 50 22.87 -0.78 15.17
CA ARG A 50 23.81 -1.85 14.80
C ARG A 50 24.46 -1.61 13.43
N ASP A 51 23.65 -1.30 12.43
CA ASP A 51 24.03 -1.33 11.01
C ASP A 51 24.42 0.07 10.48
N LYS A 52 24.16 1.14 11.25
CA LYS A 52 24.50 2.55 10.93
C LYS A 52 24.07 2.92 9.50
N SER A 53 25.03 3.32 8.66
CA SER A 53 24.80 3.73 7.27
C SER A 53 24.38 2.57 6.35
N ALA A 54 24.52 1.31 6.78
CA ALA A 54 24.11 0.14 6.01
C ALA A 54 22.61 -0.19 6.12
N TYR A 55 21.84 0.56 6.92
CA TYR A 55 20.37 0.49 6.97
C TYR A 55 19.73 1.79 6.43
N PRO A 56 19.78 2.01 5.10
CA PRO A 56 19.09 3.14 4.48
C PRO A 56 17.58 2.96 4.70
N GLY A 57 16.91 3.99 5.22
CA GLY A 57 15.46 3.97 5.41
C GLY A 57 14.95 3.75 6.83
N PHE A 58 15.82 3.76 7.86
CA PHE A 58 15.42 3.70 9.27
C PHE A 58 14.22 4.61 9.59
N LYS A 59 14.29 5.90 9.23
CA LYS A 59 13.24 6.87 9.55
C LYS A 59 11.90 6.47 8.94
N LYS A 60 11.88 5.97 7.69
CA LYS A 60 10.66 5.53 7.00
C LYS A 60 10.08 4.27 7.64
N ALA A 61 10.91 3.28 7.97
CA ALA A 61 10.48 2.07 8.64
C ALA A 61 9.96 2.40 10.06
N ALA A 62 10.65 3.24 10.82
CA ALA A 62 10.19 3.67 12.13
C ALA A 62 8.87 4.44 12.04
N GLU A 63 8.75 5.39 11.12
CA GLU A 63 7.51 6.13 10.86
C GLU A 63 6.34 5.18 10.56
N GLU A 64 6.58 4.11 9.80
CA GLU A 64 5.58 3.10 9.48
C GLU A 64 5.07 2.37 10.73
N GLU A 65 5.99 1.89 11.57
CA GLU A 65 5.70 1.12 12.79
C GLU A 65 5.05 2.02 13.88
N PHE A 66 5.50 3.27 14.02
CA PHE A 66 4.84 4.27 14.87
C PHE A 66 3.43 4.56 14.38
N GLY A 67 3.24 4.59 13.06
CA GLY A 67 1.94 4.78 12.43
C GLY A 67 0.98 3.63 12.75
N ASP A 68 1.43 2.38 12.62
CA ASP A 68 0.62 1.20 12.92
C ASP A 68 0.31 1.10 14.42
N THR A 69 1.26 1.48 15.27
CA THR A 69 1.03 1.63 16.71
C THR A 69 -0.08 2.65 17.01
N LEU A 70 -0.08 3.81 16.33
CA LEU A 70 -1.14 4.82 16.47
C LEU A 70 -2.51 4.28 16.01
N TRP A 71 -2.53 3.51 14.92
CA TRP A 71 -3.73 2.87 14.40
C TRP A 71 -4.36 1.94 15.44
N TYR A 72 -3.56 1.08 16.08
CA TYR A 72 -4.04 0.18 17.13
C TYR A 72 -4.48 0.95 18.38
N LEU A 73 -3.76 2.01 18.78
CA LEU A 73 -4.20 2.86 19.90
C LEU A 73 -5.57 3.50 19.61
N ALA A 74 -5.78 4.01 18.40
CA ALA A 74 -7.08 4.52 17.97
C ALA A 74 -8.16 3.43 18.00
N ALA A 75 -7.83 2.20 17.60
CA ALA A 75 -8.72 1.04 17.65
C ALA A 75 -9.11 0.65 19.09
N ILE A 76 -8.18 0.73 20.04
CA ILE A 76 -8.46 0.52 21.48
C ILE A 76 -9.37 1.62 22.01
N CYS A 77 -9.05 2.88 21.72
CA CYS A 77 -9.84 4.04 22.15
C CYS A 77 -11.29 3.94 21.66
N ARG A 78 -11.51 3.56 20.40
CA ARG A 78 -12.86 3.31 19.85
C ARG A 78 -13.63 2.25 20.62
N ARG A 79 -13.00 1.12 20.95
CA ARG A 79 -13.65 0.02 21.69
C ARG A 79 -13.98 0.38 23.14
N LEU A 80 -13.23 1.31 23.73
CA LEU A 80 -13.47 1.85 25.07
C LEU A 80 -14.39 3.07 25.08
N ASN A 81 -14.82 3.56 23.91
CA ASN A 81 -15.57 4.81 23.76
C ASN A 81 -14.87 6.01 24.42
N VAL A 82 -13.54 6.10 24.26
CA VAL A 82 -12.72 7.22 24.73
C VAL A 82 -12.13 7.95 23.52
N PRO A 83 -12.23 9.29 23.43
CA PRO A 83 -11.63 10.03 22.31
C PRO A 83 -10.09 9.97 22.34
N LEU A 84 -9.48 9.67 21.19
CA LEU A 84 -8.02 9.55 21.06
C LEU A 84 -7.30 10.85 21.38
N ASP A 85 -7.86 11.98 20.94
CA ASP A 85 -7.36 13.32 21.17
C ASP A 85 -7.36 13.69 22.66
N GLU A 86 -8.37 13.26 23.43
CA GLU A 86 -8.37 13.43 24.90
C GLU A 86 -7.22 12.66 25.56
N ILE A 87 -6.95 11.42 25.14
CA ILE A 87 -5.84 10.62 25.68
C ILE A 87 -4.50 11.33 25.45
N PHE A 88 -4.26 11.83 24.23
CA PHE A 88 -3.03 12.55 23.93
C PHE A 88 -2.94 13.92 24.62
N ALA A 89 -4.06 14.64 24.76
CA ALA A 89 -4.10 15.90 25.51
C ALA A 89 -3.72 15.68 26.99
N GLU A 90 -4.26 14.63 27.62
CA GLU A 90 -3.92 14.26 29.00
C GLU A 90 -2.47 13.75 29.11
N ALA A 91 -2.01 12.97 28.13
CA ALA A 91 -0.64 12.48 28.08
C ALA A 91 0.38 13.61 28.01
N ALA A 92 0.08 14.69 27.27
CA ALA A 92 0.93 15.87 27.09
C ALA A 92 0.75 16.93 28.20
N ASN A 93 -0.32 16.88 28.98
CA ASN A 93 -0.62 17.88 30.02
C ASN A 93 -0.04 17.48 31.39
N HIS A 94 1.28 17.59 31.55
CA HIS A 94 1.94 17.38 32.85
C HIS A 94 3.26 18.15 32.95
N GLY A 95 3.87 18.13 34.14
CA GLY A 95 5.06 18.94 34.46
C GLY A 95 6.32 18.72 33.62
N ASN A 96 6.36 17.73 32.71
CA ASN A 96 7.50 17.56 31.79
C ASN A 96 7.29 18.24 30.43
N PHE A 97 6.11 18.79 30.17
CA PHE A 97 5.80 19.53 28.95
C PHE A 97 5.48 20.98 29.28
N LYS A 98 5.90 21.89 28.40
CA LYS A 98 5.47 23.28 28.39
C LYS A 98 4.58 23.52 27.17
N ASN A 99 3.57 24.36 27.33
CA ASN A 99 2.73 24.79 26.23
C ASN A 99 3.35 26.02 25.55
N VAL A 100 3.58 25.92 24.25
CA VAL A 100 4.05 27.01 23.40
C VAL A 100 2.93 27.40 22.45
N GLY A 101 2.57 28.67 22.41
CA GLY A 101 1.56 29.16 21.46
C GLY A 101 2.10 29.20 20.03
N ALA A 102 1.27 28.81 19.07
CA ALA A 102 1.54 28.90 17.64
C ALA A 102 0.33 29.49 16.90
N ALA A 103 0.58 30.21 15.80
CA ALA A 103 -0.48 30.61 14.88
C ALA A 103 -1.04 29.35 14.22
N SER A 104 -2.35 29.14 14.30
CA SER A 104 -2.99 27.96 13.72
C SER A 104 -3.43 28.22 12.29
N ASP A 105 -3.46 27.14 11.52
CA ASP A 105 -3.99 27.04 10.17
C ASP A 105 -5.47 26.60 10.13
N ILE A 106 -6.11 26.43 11.29
CA ILE A 106 -7.52 26.07 11.43
C ILE A 106 -8.35 27.36 11.52
N ALA A 107 -9.29 27.54 10.59
CA ALA A 107 -10.06 28.78 10.46
C ALA A 107 -10.86 29.13 11.72
N GLU A 108 -11.38 28.13 12.42
CA GLU A 108 -12.17 28.28 13.65
C GLU A 108 -11.31 28.54 14.90
N GLY A 109 -10.00 28.30 14.85
CA GLY A 109 -9.13 28.36 16.02
C GLY A 109 -7.85 29.13 15.75
N ALA A 110 -7.83 30.45 15.97
CA ALA A 110 -6.70 31.31 15.61
C ALA A 110 -5.35 30.99 16.32
N MET A 111 -5.37 30.29 17.46
CA MET A 111 -4.19 29.95 18.26
C MET A 111 -4.18 28.45 18.56
N ALA A 112 -3.03 27.80 18.33
CA ALA A 112 -2.75 26.43 18.74
C ALA A 112 -1.77 26.42 19.93
N TYR A 113 -1.88 25.42 20.79
CA TYR A 113 -0.91 25.15 21.84
C TYR A 113 -0.12 23.89 21.50
N ILE A 114 1.19 24.04 21.36
CA ILE A 114 2.13 22.95 21.11
C ILE A 114 2.70 22.52 22.45
N ALA A 115 2.46 21.26 22.84
CA ALA A 115 3.11 20.67 23.99
C ALA A 115 4.56 20.29 23.60
N VAL A 116 5.54 20.91 24.25
CA VAL A 116 6.96 20.70 24.00
C VAL A 116 7.62 20.13 25.25
N PRO A 117 8.39 19.03 25.17
CA PRO A 117 9.18 18.53 26.29
C PRO A 117 10.11 19.62 26.87
N ILE A 118 10.16 19.75 28.19
CA ILE A 118 11.00 20.75 28.88
C ILE A 118 12.44 20.27 29.02
N ALA A 119 12.64 18.96 29.19
CA ALA A 119 13.95 18.33 29.30
C ALA A 119 14.40 17.77 27.95
N ALA A 120 15.71 17.62 27.79
CA ALA A 120 16.25 16.81 26.70
C ALA A 120 15.67 15.39 26.79
N PRO A 121 15.37 14.75 25.64
CA PRO A 121 14.86 13.39 25.66
C PRO A 121 15.84 12.48 26.40
N ALA A 122 15.30 11.51 27.14
CA ALA A 122 16.10 10.36 27.58
C ALA A 122 16.73 9.69 26.35
N SER A 123 17.76 8.85 26.56
CA SER A 123 18.34 8.11 25.44
C SER A 123 17.24 7.32 24.72
N LEU A 124 17.36 7.21 23.40
CA LEU A 124 16.40 6.49 22.56
C LEU A 124 16.09 5.09 23.12
N ASP A 125 17.11 4.37 23.59
CA ASP A 125 16.96 3.06 24.22
C ASP A 125 16.08 3.11 25.48
N THR A 126 16.28 4.09 26.37
CA THR A 126 15.48 4.24 27.60
C THR A 126 14.03 4.47 27.27
N THR A 127 13.77 5.36 26.30
CA THR A 127 12.42 5.71 25.89
C THR A 127 11.69 4.53 25.24
N LEU A 128 12.40 3.74 24.42
CA LEU A 128 11.84 2.53 23.81
C LEU A 128 11.55 1.43 24.82
N VAL A 129 12.39 1.28 25.85
CA VAL A 129 12.12 0.35 26.96
C VAL A 129 10.83 0.76 27.69
N HIS A 130 10.66 2.05 28.00
CA HIS A 130 9.42 2.55 28.61
C HIS A 130 8.20 2.33 27.71
N LEU A 131 8.33 2.59 26.40
CA LEU A 131 7.26 2.31 25.44
C LEU A 131 6.88 0.82 25.46
N GLY A 132 7.86 -0.09 25.39
CA GLY A 132 7.63 -1.52 25.48
C GLY A 132 6.98 -1.97 26.79
N GLN A 133 7.40 -1.41 27.93
CA GLN A 133 6.79 -1.69 29.23
C GLN A 133 5.33 -1.22 29.29
N SER A 134 5.05 -0.01 28.81
CA SER A 134 3.69 0.53 28.76
C SER A 134 2.78 -0.27 27.82
N ALA A 135 3.29 -0.73 26.67
CA ALA A 135 2.58 -1.62 25.76
C ALA A 135 2.26 -2.97 26.42
N ALA A 136 3.23 -3.55 27.12
CA ALA A 136 3.05 -4.81 27.84
C ALA A 136 1.97 -4.72 28.92
N ALA A 137 1.89 -3.57 29.61
CA ALA A 137 0.89 -3.34 30.66
C ALA A 137 -0.55 -3.34 30.12
N LEU A 138 -0.75 -3.04 28.84
CA LEU A 138 -2.08 -3.09 28.21
C LEU A 138 -2.55 -4.52 27.92
N LEU A 139 -1.69 -5.54 28.01
CA LEU A 139 -2.05 -6.93 27.71
C LEU A 139 -2.82 -7.60 28.86
N GLY A 140 -3.73 -8.51 28.51
CA GLY A 140 -4.35 -9.46 29.44
C GLY A 140 -5.70 -9.04 30.03
N SER A 141 -6.03 -7.75 30.05
CA SER A 141 -7.35 -7.28 30.46
C SER A 141 -7.74 -5.99 29.73
N THR A 142 -8.99 -5.55 29.87
CA THR A 142 -9.46 -4.28 29.30
C THR A 142 -8.70 -3.12 29.94
N PRO A 143 -7.94 -2.31 29.17
CA PRO A 143 -7.11 -1.26 29.74
C PRO A 143 -7.93 -0.14 30.38
N ALA A 144 -7.45 0.39 31.50
CA ALA A 144 -7.97 1.61 32.09
C ALA A 144 -7.50 2.85 31.33
N ARG A 145 -8.27 3.95 31.38
CA ARG A 145 -7.89 5.24 30.78
C ARG A 145 -6.49 5.70 31.20
N THR A 146 -6.13 5.51 32.48
CA THR A 146 -4.81 5.87 33.00
C THR A 146 -3.67 5.11 32.33
N GLU A 147 -3.89 3.84 31.96
CA GLU A 147 -2.88 3.02 31.27
C GLU A 147 -2.69 3.48 29.82
N LEU A 148 -3.78 3.89 29.14
CA LEU A 148 -3.72 4.49 27.82
C LEU A 148 -2.95 5.82 27.82
N VAL A 149 -3.15 6.65 28.84
CA VAL A 149 -2.45 7.93 29.00
C VAL A 149 -0.96 7.69 29.24
N VAL A 150 -0.59 6.70 30.07
CA VAL A 150 0.80 6.29 30.29
C VAL A 150 1.44 5.82 28.98
N PHE A 151 0.73 4.98 28.21
CA PHE A 151 1.20 4.52 26.91
C PHE A 151 1.37 5.67 25.91
N ALA A 152 0.37 6.55 25.77
CA ALA A 152 0.41 7.68 24.85
C ALA A 152 1.55 8.65 25.19
N ARG A 153 1.89 8.82 26.47
CA ARG A 153 3.04 9.60 26.91
C ARG A 153 4.36 8.96 26.47
N ALA A 154 4.53 7.67 26.75
CA ALA A 154 5.73 6.93 26.31
C ALA A 154 5.86 6.93 24.77
N TYR A 155 4.74 6.91 24.06
CA TYR A 155 4.69 7.01 22.60
C TYR A 155 5.17 8.39 22.11
N LEU A 156 4.70 9.50 22.72
CA LEU A 156 5.16 10.84 22.38
C LEU A 156 6.66 11.02 22.63
N ASP A 157 7.14 10.55 23.79
CA ASP A 157 8.56 10.58 24.13
C ASP A 157 9.38 9.80 23.09
N ALA A 158 8.89 8.63 22.66
CA ALA A 158 9.57 7.76 21.70
C ALA A 158 9.63 8.37 20.29
N ILE A 159 8.55 9.00 19.83
CA ILE A 159 8.54 9.77 18.58
C ILE A 159 9.57 10.91 18.64
N HIS A 160 9.60 11.64 19.76
CA HIS A 160 10.54 12.74 19.93
C HIS A 160 12.00 12.25 19.92
N ALA A 161 12.30 11.17 20.65
CA ALA A 161 13.63 10.58 20.68
C ALA A 161 14.06 9.97 19.34
N ALA A 162 13.10 9.54 18.50
CA ALA A 162 13.35 9.04 17.15
C ALA A 162 13.48 10.17 16.09
N GLU A 163 13.34 11.44 16.49
CA GLU A 163 13.35 12.62 15.62
C GLU A 163 12.33 12.53 14.47
N LEU A 164 11.13 12.03 14.77
CA LEU A 164 10.01 11.97 13.82
C LEU A 164 9.00 13.07 14.10
N ALA A 165 8.41 13.63 13.06
CA ALA A 165 7.27 14.52 13.21
C ALA A 165 5.99 13.69 13.38
N PHE A 166 5.27 13.87 14.50
CA PHE A 166 4.05 13.10 14.76
C PHE A 166 2.97 13.30 13.68
N SER A 167 2.89 14.50 13.10
CA SER A 167 1.98 14.79 12.00
C SER A 167 2.32 14.01 10.72
N GLU A 168 3.60 13.72 10.46
CA GLU A 168 4.02 12.88 9.32
C GLU A 168 3.66 11.42 9.56
N VAL A 169 3.93 10.89 10.77
CA VAL A 169 3.53 9.54 11.20
C VAL A 169 2.04 9.33 11.00
N ALA A 170 1.20 10.22 11.53
CA ALA A 170 -0.26 10.12 11.44
C ALA A 170 -0.75 10.19 9.98
N ARG A 171 -0.22 11.12 9.17
CA ARG A 171 -0.59 11.24 7.74
C ARG A 171 -0.16 10.04 6.92
N SER A 172 1.03 9.52 7.19
CA SER A 172 1.60 8.36 6.47
C SER A 172 0.78 7.12 6.76
N ASN A 173 0.46 6.87 8.03
CA ASN A 173 -0.45 5.80 8.43
C ASN A 173 -1.84 5.98 7.80
N LEU A 174 -2.40 7.19 7.83
CA LEU A 174 -3.72 7.45 7.25
C LEU A 174 -3.78 7.11 5.76
N ARG A 175 -2.80 7.59 4.97
CA ARG A 175 -2.70 7.24 3.55
C ARG A 175 -2.55 5.73 3.33
N LYS A 176 -1.66 5.10 4.10
CA LYS A 176 -1.37 3.66 3.98
C LYS A 176 -2.59 2.80 4.30
N ALA A 177 -3.20 3.00 5.46
CA ALA A 177 -4.33 2.20 5.93
C ALA A 177 -5.56 2.39 5.04
N ARG A 178 -5.89 3.64 4.68
CA ARG A 178 -6.99 3.90 3.74
C ARG A 178 -6.73 3.25 2.38
N GLY A 179 -5.53 3.44 1.84
CA GLY A 179 -5.15 2.86 0.56
C GLY A 179 -5.06 1.33 0.55
N ALA A 180 -4.96 0.69 1.71
CA ALA A 180 -4.94 -0.78 1.84
C ALA A 180 -6.33 -1.38 2.09
N PHE A 181 -7.18 -0.71 2.87
CA PHE A 181 -8.42 -1.31 3.38
C PHE A 181 -9.70 -0.73 2.82
N LEU A 182 -9.67 0.47 2.22
CA LEU A 182 -10.85 1.13 1.66
C LEU A 182 -10.83 1.12 0.15
N GLU A 183 -12.02 1.07 -0.45
CA GLU A 183 -12.17 1.30 -1.89
C GLU A 183 -11.74 2.74 -2.24
N PRO A 184 -10.86 2.92 -3.25
CA PRO A 184 -10.43 4.24 -3.69
C PRO A 184 -11.63 5.12 -4.08
N GLN A 185 -11.68 6.34 -3.55
CA GLN A 185 -12.67 7.34 -3.93
C GLN A 185 -12.23 8.05 -5.21
N ALA A 186 -13.15 8.83 -5.82
CA ALA A 186 -12.84 9.56 -7.05
C ALA A 186 -11.59 10.46 -6.91
N ASP A 187 -11.43 11.12 -5.77
CA ASP A 187 -10.27 11.97 -5.49
C ASP A 187 -8.95 11.19 -5.37
N ASP A 188 -8.99 9.94 -4.89
CA ASP A 188 -7.82 9.05 -4.83
C ASP A 188 -7.34 8.61 -6.22
N LEU A 189 -8.23 8.72 -7.23
CA LEU A 189 -7.99 8.27 -8.60
C LEU A 189 -7.71 9.41 -9.59
N ALA A 190 -7.93 10.67 -9.20
CA ALA A 190 -7.93 11.83 -10.10
C ALA A 190 -6.62 12.02 -10.88
N ASP A 191 -5.49 11.71 -10.26
CA ASP A 191 -4.15 11.87 -10.85
C ASP A 191 -3.52 10.54 -11.33
N LEU A 192 -4.33 9.48 -11.48
CA LEU A 192 -3.86 8.15 -11.88
C LEU A 192 -4.04 7.85 -13.39
N ASP A 193 -4.49 8.83 -14.18
CA ASP A 193 -4.43 8.73 -15.65
C ASP A 193 -3.09 9.31 -16.16
N PHE A 194 -2.05 8.47 -16.09
CA PHE A 194 -0.66 8.86 -16.29
C PHE A 194 -0.30 9.31 -17.71
N ASP A 195 -1.13 8.98 -18.71
CA ASP A 195 -0.85 9.27 -20.12
C ASP A 195 -1.89 10.16 -20.81
N SER A 196 -2.91 10.63 -20.10
CA SER A 196 -3.95 11.53 -20.60
C SER A 196 -3.46 12.73 -21.44
N LYS A 197 -2.24 13.22 -21.18
CA LYS A 197 -1.65 14.39 -21.85
C LYS A 197 -0.82 14.06 -23.10
N PHE A 198 -0.58 12.77 -23.38
CA PHE A 198 0.20 12.33 -24.53
C PHE A 198 -0.68 12.15 -25.79
N GLY A 199 -0.07 12.03 -26.96
CA GLY A 199 -0.80 11.70 -28.19
C GLY A 199 -1.46 10.32 -28.11
N ILE A 200 -2.54 10.10 -28.87
CA ILE A 200 -3.30 8.83 -28.82
C ILE A 200 -2.44 7.59 -29.10
N GLU A 201 -1.43 7.72 -29.97
CA GLU A 201 -0.45 6.67 -30.31
C GLU A 201 0.52 6.33 -29.17
N GLU A 202 0.54 7.14 -28.11
CA GLU A 202 1.39 6.97 -26.93
C GLU A 202 0.57 6.75 -25.66
N GLN A 203 -0.76 6.70 -25.79
CA GLN A 203 -1.65 6.31 -24.70
C GLN A 203 -1.86 4.80 -24.71
N LEU A 204 -1.97 4.20 -23.52
CA LEU A 204 -2.56 2.89 -23.36
C LEU A 204 -4.04 2.96 -23.82
N PRO A 205 -4.53 1.99 -24.60
CA PRO A 205 -5.90 2.02 -25.11
C PRO A 205 -6.93 2.13 -23.99
N ARG A 206 -7.94 2.98 -24.18
CA ARG A 206 -9.06 3.13 -23.22
C ARG A 206 -9.85 1.83 -23.09
N GLU A 207 -10.02 1.14 -24.22
CA GLU A 207 -10.53 -0.22 -24.29
C GLU A 207 -9.63 -1.05 -25.21
N PHE A 208 -9.47 -2.33 -24.88
CA PHE A 208 -8.75 -3.26 -25.75
C PHE A 208 -9.34 -4.67 -25.66
N ARG A 209 -9.17 -5.43 -26.75
CA ARG A 209 -9.56 -6.82 -26.84
C ARG A 209 -8.42 -7.62 -27.46
N ILE A 210 -7.77 -8.45 -26.66
CA ILE A 210 -6.61 -9.25 -27.07
C ILE A 210 -7.03 -10.72 -27.17
N ARG A 211 -6.81 -11.32 -28.34
CA ARG A 211 -7.00 -12.77 -28.54
C ARG A 211 -5.76 -13.47 -28.03
N ILE A 212 -5.96 -14.55 -27.29
CA ILE A 212 -4.91 -15.51 -26.98
C ILE A 212 -5.34 -16.88 -27.46
N ASN A 213 -4.53 -17.50 -28.31
CA ASN A 213 -4.79 -18.84 -28.83
C ASN A 213 -3.57 -19.74 -28.66
N GLN A 214 -3.80 -20.92 -28.10
CA GLN A 214 -2.80 -21.99 -28.11
C GLN A 214 -2.88 -22.74 -29.44
N ARG A 215 -1.75 -22.83 -30.15
CA ARG A 215 -1.65 -23.66 -31.37
C ARG A 215 -1.25 -25.09 -31.03
N GLY A 216 -1.35 -26.01 -31.98
CA GLY A 216 -0.97 -27.42 -31.80
C GLY A 216 0.47 -27.65 -31.32
N SER A 217 1.36 -26.67 -31.44
CA SER A 217 2.71 -26.67 -30.88
C SER A 217 2.77 -26.51 -29.35
N GLY A 218 1.64 -26.21 -28.69
CA GLY A 218 1.58 -25.89 -27.26
C GLY A 218 1.98 -24.45 -26.92
N LYS A 219 2.36 -23.64 -27.93
CA LYS A 219 2.70 -22.23 -27.77
C LYS A 219 1.44 -21.36 -27.78
N SER A 220 1.40 -20.36 -26.91
CA SER A 220 0.37 -19.32 -26.90
C SER A 220 0.80 -18.13 -27.74
N TYR A 221 -0.13 -17.58 -28.52
CA TYR A 221 0.09 -16.42 -29.37
C TYR A 221 -0.91 -15.33 -28.99
N LEU A 222 -0.45 -14.09 -28.94
CA LEU A 222 -1.30 -12.93 -28.74
C LEU A 222 -1.63 -12.28 -30.07
N GLN A 223 -2.89 -11.85 -30.22
CA GLN A 223 -3.31 -11.01 -31.34
C GLN A 223 -4.11 -9.81 -30.84
N TRP A 224 -3.82 -8.64 -31.39
CA TRP A 224 -4.60 -7.42 -31.18
C TRP A 224 -5.00 -6.85 -32.55
N ASN A 225 -6.30 -6.61 -32.74
CA ASN A 225 -6.87 -6.18 -34.03
C ASN A 225 -6.44 -7.07 -35.23
N GLY A 226 -6.32 -8.38 -35.01
CA GLY A 226 -5.91 -9.35 -36.02
C GLY A 226 -4.40 -9.45 -36.28
N VAL A 227 -3.59 -8.61 -35.65
CA VAL A 227 -2.12 -8.59 -35.79
C VAL A 227 -1.46 -9.29 -34.61
N PHE A 228 -0.44 -10.13 -34.87
CA PHE A 228 0.34 -10.75 -33.79
C PHE A 228 1.17 -9.71 -33.04
N ILE A 229 1.13 -9.78 -31.72
CA ILE A 229 1.93 -8.94 -30.83
C ILE A 229 2.79 -9.82 -29.91
N GLY A 230 4.00 -9.36 -29.60
CA GLY A 230 4.95 -10.12 -28.78
C GLY A 230 5.48 -11.39 -29.43
N ASP A 231 6.23 -12.15 -28.64
CA ASP A 231 6.78 -13.44 -29.03
C ASP A 231 5.88 -14.59 -28.56
N PRO A 232 5.87 -15.76 -29.23
CA PRO A 232 5.09 -16.91 -28.80
C PRO A 232 5.55 -17.45 -27.43
N LEU A 233 4.61 -17.67 -26.52
CA LEU A 233 4.90 -18.03 -25.13
C LEU A 233 4.73 -19.53 -24.84
N THR A 234 5.53 -20.02 -23.89
CA THR A 234 5.53 -21.40 -23.38
C THR A 234 5.65 -21.39 -21.86
N ASP A 235 5.30 -22.50 -21.21
CA ASP A 235 5.40 -22.60 -19.74
C ASP A 235 6.86 -22.65 -19.26
N ASN A 236 7.81 -23.04 -20.12
CA ASN A 236 9.26 -23.10 -19.84
C ASN A 236 9.67 -23.91 -18.59
N ILE A 237 8.83 -24.85 -18.16
CA ILE A 237 9.08 -25.77 -17.04
C ILE A 237 8.49 -27.17 -17.36
N ALA A 238 8.96 -28.20 -16.65
CA ALA A 238 8.50 -29.58 -16.81
C ALA A 238 7.02 -29.74 -16.41
N ASP A 239 6.64 -29.23 -15.23
CA ASP A 239 5.27 -29.26 -14.73
C ASP A 239 4.51 -28.02 -15.22
N ARG A 240 3.74 -28.21 -16.29
CA ARG A 240 2.97 -27.14 -16.95
C ARG A 240 2.01 -26.45 -16.00
N ASP A 241 2.39 -25.29 -15.49
CA ASP A 241 1.61 -24.49 -14.55
C ASP A 241 0.72 -23.44 -15.24
N GLY A 242 0.86 -23.28 -16.56
CA GLY A 242 0.10 -22.34 -17.38
C GLY A 242 0.75 -20.97 -17.54
N TYR A 243 2.02 -20.80 -17.14
CA TYR A 243 2.74 -19.52 -17.27
C TYR A 243 2.72 -18.92 -18.68
N ARG A 244 2.50 -19.71 -19.74
CA ARG A 244 2.28 -19.20 -21.11
C ARG A 244 1.11 -18.22 -21.28
N PHE A 245 0.24 -18.06 -20.27
CA PHE A 245 -0.87 -17.12 -20.26
C PHE A 245 -0.62 -15.89 -19.37
N HIS A 246 0.60 -15.69 -18.85
CA HIS A 246 0.91 -14.65 -17.85
C HIS A 246 0.74 -13.21 -18.35
N ASP A 247 0.80 -12.95 -19.67
CA ASP A 247 0.61 -11.59 -20.21
C ASP A 247 -0.73 -10.96 -19.83
N VAL A 248 -1.72 -11.77 -19.44
CA VAL A 248 -2.97 -11.28 -18.83
C VAL A 248 -2.74 -10.37 -17.62
N PHE A 249 -1.66 -10.56 -16.86
CA PHE A 249 -1.32 -9.71 -15.71
C PHE A 249 -0.88 -8.32 -16.15
N HIS A 250 -0.12 -8.20 -17.24
CA HIS A 250 0.25 -6.91 -17.84
C HIS A 250 -0.98 -6.16 -18.37
N PHE A 251 -1.91 -6.89 -18.97
CA PHE A 251 -3.18 -6.33 -19.41
C PHE A 251 -4.07 -5.91 -18.24
N ALA A 252 -4.06 -6.66 -17.13
CA ALA A 252 -4.76 -6.28 -15.91
C ALA A 252 -4.17 -4.98 -15.34
N ASN A 253 -2.85 -4.86 -15.27
CA ASN A 253 -2.18 -3.64 -14.84
C ASN A 253 -2.55 -2.45 -15.75
N ALA A 254 -2.52 -2.63 -17.07
CA ALA A 254 -2.88 -1.58 -18.01
C ALA A 254 -4.34 -1.12 -17.86
N ALA A 255 -5.29 -2.05 -17.69
CA ALA A 255 -6.70 -1.72 -17.54
C ALA A 255 -7.02 -1.11 -16.16
N ILE A 256 -6.45 -1.65 -15.09
CA ILE A 256 -6.86 -1.34 -13.71
C ILE A 256 -5.98 -0.25 -13.09
N LEU A 257 -4.66 -0.34 -13.26
CA LEU A 257 -3.67 0.60 -12.71
C LEU A 257 -3.32 1.73 -13.68
N HIS A 258 -3.73 1.62 -14.95
CA HIS A 258 -3.37 2.55 -16.04
C HIS A 258 -1.86 2.59 -16.31
N TRP A 259 -1.16 1.51 -15.94
CA TRP A 259 0.27 1.39 -16.07
C TRP A 259 0.63 -0.02 -16.55
N SER A 260 1.43 -0.11 -17.60
CA SER A 260 2.08 -1.35 -18.04
C SER A 260 3.14 -1.03 -19.10
N PRO A 261 4.42 -0.82 -18.71
CA PRO A 261 5.52 -0.72 -19.66
C PRO A 261 5.64 -1.94 -20.59
N VAL A 262 5.27 -3.14 -20.11
CA VAL A 262 5.23 -4.36 -20.92
C VAL A 262 4.17 -4.24 -22.02
N MET A 263 2.93 -3.88 -21.69
CA MET A 263 1.89 -3.69 -22.69
C MET A 263 2.28 -2.59 -23.70
N ARG A 264 2.81 -1.45 -23.23
CA ARG A 264 3.33 -0.39 -24.12
C ARG A 264 4.37 -0.92 -25.10
N ALA A 265 5.29 -1.77 -24.64
CA ALA A 265 6.30 -2.37 -25.50
C ALA A 265 5.71 -3.35 -26.52
N LEU A 266 4.73 -4.18 -26.11
CA LEU A 266 4.03 -5.13 -26.96
C LEU A 266 3.28 -4.44 -28.10
N ILE A 267 2.57 -3.36 -27.79
CA ILE A 267 1.74 -2.63 -28.76
C ILE A 267 2.48 -1.47 -29.46
N ARG A 268 3.73 -1.21 -29.09
CA ARG A 268 4.58 -0.11 -29.60
C ARG A 268 4.11 1.32 -29.23
N HIS A 269 3.38 1.50 -28.12
CA HIS A 269 2.86 2.79 -27.62
C HIS A 269 3.68 3.35 -26.44
N LYS A 270 5.01 3.33 -26.55
CA LYS A 270 5.88 4.01 -25.56
C LYS A 270 5.79 5.53 -25.75
N ARG A 271 5.89 6.30 -24.67
CA ARG A 271 5.82 7.78 -24.65
C ARG A 271 7.13 8.44 -25.11
N LYS A 272 7.54 8.15 -26.34
CA LYS A 272 8.78 8.61 -26.99
C LYS A 272 8.85 10.10 -27.27
N SER A 273 7.70 10.79 -27.34
CA SER A 273 7.65 12.25 -27.47
C SER A 273 8.27 12.97 -26.26
N ASN A 274 8.35 12.30 -25.10
CA ASN A 274 9.05 12.79 -23.92
C ASN A 274 10.15 11.79 -23.51
N PRO A 275 11.43 12.09 -23.81
CA PRO A 275 12.54 11.18 -23.53
C PRO A 275 12.62 10.72 -22.07
N LYS A 276 12.22 11.58 -21.12
CA LYS A 276 12.21 11.24 -19.69
C LYS A 276 11.22 10.12 -19.38
N PHE A 277 10.02 10.18 -19.95
CA PHE A 277 9.02 9.11 -19.75
C PHE A 277 9.40 7.83 -20.48
N ASP A 278 9.92 7.92 -21.72
CA ASP A 278 10.40 6.74 -22.45
C ASP A 278 11.49 6.01 -21.66
N GLU A 279 12.47 6.73 -21.13
CA GLU A 279 13.60 6.15 -20.39
C GLU A 279 13.21 5.65 -18.99
N GLU A 280 12.55 6.50 -18.19
CA GLU A 280 12.34 6.23 -16.76
C GLU A 280 11.10 5.36 -16.49
N GLN A 281 10.06 5.43 -17.33
CA GLN A 281 8.75 4.82 -17.05
C GLN A 281 8.36 3.70 -18.03
N ASP A 282 8.82 3.74 -19.29
CA ASP A 282 8.33 2.83 -20.35
C ASP A 282 9.37 1.83 -20.87
N SER A 283 10.65 2.00 -20.53
CA SER A 283 11.76 1.21 -21.09
C SER A 283 12.36 0.21 -20.12
N GLY A 284 13.57 -0.30 -20.44
CA GLY A 284 14.07 -1.59 -19.98
C GLY A 284 13.89 -1.87 -18.49
N ARG A 285 14.25 -0.92 -17.61
CA ARG A 285 14.12 -1.14 -16.16
C ARG A 285 12.66 -1.24 -15.71
N ALA A 286 11.76 -0.41 -16.25
CA ALA A 286 10.34 -0.46 -15.92
C ALA A 286 9.70 -1.77 -16.40
N ILE A 287 10.05 -2.23 -17.61
CA ILE A 287 9.64 -3.52 -18.15
C ILE A 287 10.09 -4.66 -17.24
N VAL A 288 11.39 -4.70 -16.88
CA VAL A 288 11.94 -5.74 -16.00
C VAL A 288 11.27 -5.74 -14.61
N VAL A 289 10.94 -4.57 -14.08
CA VAL A 289 10.22 -4.46 -12.80
C VAL A 289 8.81 -5.02 -12.91
N GLU A 290 8.05 -4.66 -13.95
CA GLU A 290 6.70 -5.20 -14.15
C GLU A 290 6.70 -6.72 -14.33
N GLU A 291 7.60 -7.24 -15.17
CA GLU A 291 7.84 -8.68 -15.35
C GLU A 291 8.23 -9.37 -14.04
N GLY A 292 9.11 -8.74 -13.26
CA GLY A 292 9.53 -9.22 -11.95
C GLY A 292 8.37 -9.32 -10.95
N VAL A 293 7.48 -8.32 -10.93
CA VAL A 293 6.26 -8.34 -10.12
C VAL A 293 5.35 -9.48 -10.56
N ALA A 294 5.09 -9.61 -11.87
CA ALA A 294 4.22 -10.68 -12.40
C ALA A 294 4.77 -12.08 -12.06
N ALA A 295 6.06 -12.32 -12.28
CA ALA A 295 6.74 -13.57 -11.98
C ALA A 295 6.75 -13.89 -10.47
N TRP A 296 7.03 -12.90 -9.63
CA TRP A 296 7.06 -13.08 -8.18
C TRP A 296 5.67 -13.39 -7.61
N ILE A 297 4.63 -12.64 -8.03
CA ILE A 297 3.25 -12.91 -7.63
C ILE A 297 2.83 -14.30 -8.14
N PHE A 298 3.22 -14.70 -9.36
CA PHE A 298 2.92 -16.03 -9.88
C PHE A 298 3.50 -17.15 -9.02
N SER A 299 4.72 -16.99 -8.50
CA SER A 299 5.30 -17.93 -7.55
C SER A 299 4.44 -18.06 -6.29
N ARG A 300 3.95 -16.95 -5.72
CA ARG A 300 3.06 -16.96 -4.54
C ARG A 300 1.68 -17.52 -4.87
N ALA A 301 1.15 -17.18 -6.05
CA ALA A 301 -0.17 -17.58 -6.49
C ALA A 301 -0.30 -19.10 -6.57
N LYS A 302 0.76 -19.82 -6.95
CA LYS A 302 0.77 -21.29 -6.95
C LYS A 302 0.47 -21.90 -5.57
N GLU A 303 0.99 -21.30 -4.51
CA GLU A 303 0.76 -21.72 -3.12
C GLU A 303 -0.66 -21.37 -2.64
N LEU A 304 -1.31 -20.40 -3.31
CA LEU A 304 -2.64 -19.88 -3.00
C LEU A 304 -3.71 -20.36 -4.00
N ASN A 305 -3.46 -21.47 -4.70
CA ASN A 305 -4.35 -22.00 -5.74
C ASN A 305 -4.81 -20.94 -6.77
N PHE A 306 -3.86 -20.14 -7.25
CA PHE A 306 -4.06 -19.02 -8.15
C PHE A 306 -5.14 -18.04 -7.69
N PHE A 307 -5.23 -17.77 -6.39
CA PHE A 307 -6.24 -16.92 -5.75
C PHE A 307 -7.69 -17.36 -6.02
N GLU A 308 -7.93 -18.65 -6.26
CA GLU A 308 -9.28 -19.19 -6.37
C GLU A 308 -10.04 -18.98 -5.04
N ASN A 309 -11.26 -18.45 -5.13
CA ASN A 309 -12.14 -18.11 -4.00
C ASN A 309 -11.54 -17.14 -2.97
N GLN A 310 -10.49 -16.40 -3.32
CA GLN A 310 -9.93 -15.35 -2.47
C GLN A 310 -10.57 -14.01 -2.80
N GLU A 311 -11.00 -13.29 -1.76
CA GLU A 311 -11.54 -11.93 -1.88
C GLU A 311 -10.49 -10.85 -1.57
N LYS A 312 -9.34 -11.25 -1.03
CA LYS A 312 -8.27 -10.34 -0.58
C LYS A 312 -6.89 -10.90 -0.92
N VAL A 313 -5.94 -9.99 -1.10
CA VAL A 313 -4.51 -10.27 -1.20
C VAL A 313 -3.87 -9.86 0.13
N SER A 314 -2.96 -10.67 0.66
CA SER A 314 -2.34 -10.34 1.94
C SER A 314 -1.58 -9.02 1.86
N LEU A 315 -1.65 -8.22 2.94
CA LEU A 315 -0.97 -6.92 3.00
C LEU A 315 0.55 -7.06 2.78
N GLY A 316 1.15 -8.16 3.22
CA GLY A 316 2.55 -8.47 2.96
C GLY A 316 2.86 -8.57 1.46
N ILE A 317 2.00 -9.22 0.67
CA ILE A 317 2.16 -9.27 -0.79
C ILE A 317 2.06 -7.88 -1.39
N LEU A 318 1.04 -7.10 -1.00
CA LEU A 318 0.82 -5.74 -1.53
C LEU A 318 1.97 -4.79 -1.18
N LYS A 319 2.51 -4.86 0.04
CA LYS A 319 3.69 -4.07 0.45
C LYS A 319 4.90 -4.40 -0.41
N THR A 320 5.21 -5.68 -0.63
CA THR A 320 6.32 -6.08 -1.51
C THR A 320 6.11 -5.57 -2.93
N VAL A 321 4.90 -5.63 -3.49
CA VAL A 321 4.61 -5.02 -4.80
C VAL A 321 4.94 -3.52 -4.80
N GLY A 322 4.54 -2.80 -3.75
CA GLY A 322 4.88 -1.39 -3.55
C GLY A 322 6.40 -1.11 -3.53
N GLU A 323 7.20 -2.02 -2.96
CA GLU A 323 8.67 -1.93 -2.96
C GLU A 323 9.24 -2.11 -4.37
N PHE A 324 8.74 -3.08 -5.15
CA PHE A 324 9.18 -3.31 -6.53
C PHE A 324 8.95 -2.08 -7.40
N VAL A 325 7.78 -1.44 -7.26
CA VAL A 325 7.37 -0.32 -8.14
C VAL A 325 7.76 1.05 -7.59
N SER A 326 8.55 1.12 -6.53
CA SER A 326 9.00 2.40 -5.98
C SER A 326 9.88 3.16 -6.98
N GLY A 327 9.56 4.45 -7.16
CA GLY A 327 10.18 5.32 -8.16
C GLY A 327 9.49 5.33 -9.53
N TYR A 328 8.43 4.54 -9.72
CA TYR A 328 7.60 4.56 -10.93
C TYR A 328 6.28 5.28 -10.67
N GLU A 329 5.65 5.82 -11.72
CA GLU A 329 4.39 6.55 -11.61
C GLU A 329 3.26 5.74 -10.95
N VAL A 330 3.27 4.42 -11.16
CA VAL A 330 2.31 3.48 -10.58
C VAL A 330 2.41 3.36 -9.05
N GLU A 331 3.51 3.83 -8.43
CA GLU A 331 3.64 3.86 -6.97
C GLU A 331 2.57 4.74 -6.30
N LYS A 332 1.96 5.65 -7.06
CA LYS A 332 0.84 6.50 -6.62
C LYS A 332 -0.46 5.72 -6.48
N CYS A 333 -0.58 4.53 -7.07
CA CYS A 333 -1.79 3.73 -6.98
C CYS A 333 -1.99 3.21 -5.55
N PRO A 334 -3.21 3.34 -4.98
CA PRO A 334 -3.54 2.69 -3.71
C PRO A 334 -3.32 1.18 -3.78
N LEU A 335 -2.90 0.57 -2.66
CA LEU A 335 -2.69 -0.89 -2.58
C LEU A 335 -3.96 -1.69 -2.88
N LYS A 336 -5.14 -1.13 -2.57
CA LYS A 336 -6.44 -1.72 -2.92
C LYS A 336 -6.64 -1.87 -4.43
N LEU A 337 -6.09 -0.95 -5.21
CA LEU A 337 -6.16 -1.02 -6.67
C LEU A 337 -5.24 -2.12 -7.22
N TRP A 338 -4.08 -2.33 -6.58
CA TRP A 338 -3.21 -3.49 -6.85
C TRP A 338 -3.89 -4.82 -6.48
N GLU A 339 -4.56 -4.89 -5.34
CA GLU A 339 -5.37 -6.06 -4.95
C GLU A 339 -6.40 -6.40 -6.03
N LYS A 340 -7.14 -5.39 -6.52
CA LYS A 340 -8.09 -5.55 -7.62
C LYS A 340 -7.41 -6.08 -8.90
N ALA A 341 -6.28 -5.47 -9.31
CA ALA A 341 -5.54 -5.87 -10.50
C ALA A 341 -5.08 -7.33 -10.43
N ILE A 342 -4.58 -7.76 -9.27
CA ILE A 342 -4.15 -9.13 -9.02
C ILE A 342 -5.36 -10.07 -9.09
N LEU A 343 -6.40 -9.83 -8.30
CA LEU A 343 -7.55 -10.75 -8.20
C LEU A 343 -8.29 -10.90 -9.54
N GLU A 344 -8.58 -9.79 -10.24
CA GLU A 344 -9.23 -9.85 -11.56
C GLU A 344 -8.32 -10.47 -12.62
N GLY A 345 -7.02 -10.13 -12.62
CA GLY A 345 -6.04 -10.73 -13.52
C GLY A 345 -5.94 -12.24 -13.34
N TYR A 346 -5.92 -12.73 -12.10
CA TYR A 346 -5.93 -14.17 -11.82
C TYR A 346 -7.27 -14.83 -12.12
N ALA A 347 -8.39 -14.14 -11.97
CA ALA A 347 -9.70 -14.66 -12.40
C ALA A 347 -9.76 -14.91 -13.91
N VAL A 348 -9.20 -13.99 -14.73
CA VAL A 348 -9.08 -14.17 -16.18
C VAL A 348 -8.03 -15.23 -16.52
N PHE A 349 -6.88 -15.24 -15.84
CA PHE A 349 -5.84 -16.27 -16.01
C PHE A 349 -6.40 -17.69 -15.83
N ARG A 350 -7.18 -17.94 -14.77
CA ARG A 350 -7.80 -19.25 -14.53
C ARG A 350 -8.71 -19.65 -15.69
N GLN A 351 -9.51 -18.72 -16.22
CA GLN A 351 -10.38 -18.98 -17.37
C GLN A 351 -9.60 -19.24 -18.67
N LEU A 352 -8.52 -18.50 -18.91
CA LEU A 352 -7.60 -18.75 -20.03
C LEU A 352 -6.96 -20.13 -19.94
N LYS A 353 -6.50 -20.51 -18.74
CA LYS A 353 -5.88 -21.80 -18.47
C LYS A 353 -6.84 -22.96 -18.72
N THR A 354 -8.08 -22.86 -18.22
CA THR A 354 -9.12 -23.89 -18.41
C THR A 354 -9.49 -24.06 -19.87
N ASN A 355 -9.62 -22.97 -20.62
CA ASN A 355 -10.08 -22.99 -22.01
C ASN A 355 -8.96 -23.01 -23.05
N GLN A 356 -7.69 -23.06 -22.61
CA GLN A 356 -6.50 -23.03 -23.46
C GLN A 356 -6.46 -21.85 -24.45
N GLY A 357 -7.06 -20.73 -24.07
CA GLY A 357 -7.25 -19.57 -24.93
C GLY A 357 -8.52 -18.78 -24.60
N GLY A 358 -8.68 -17.65 -25.28
CA GLY A 358 -9.79 -16.75 -25.01
C GLY A 358 -9.58 -15.36 -25.60
N TRP A 359 -10.53 -14.49 -25.28
CA TRP A 359 -10.42 -13.05 -25.41
C TRP A 359 -10.21 -12.44 -24.04
N ILE A 360 -9.26 -11.52 -23.95
CA ILE A 360 -8.99 -10.67 -22.79
C ILE A 360 -9.53 -9.28 -23.14
N ILE A 361 -10.50 -8.80 -22.37
CA ILE A 361 -11.16 -7.51 -22.59
C ILE A 361 -10.82 -6.59 -21.43
N GLY A 362 -10.07 -5.52 -21.71
CA GLY A 362 -9.73 -4.50 -20.72
C GLY A 362 -10.48 -3.19 -20.98
N ASN A 363 -10.93 -2.54 -19.91
CA ASN A 363 -11.53 -1.21 -19.95
C ASN A 363 -10.92 -0.35 -18.84
N ARG A 364 -10.25 0.75 -19.23
CA ARG A 364 -9.55 1.68 -18.33
C ARG A 364 -10.51 2.57 -17.55
N GLU A 365 -11.60 3.02 -18.16
CA GLU A 365 -12.57 3.90 -17.49
C GLU A 365 -13.24 3.20 -16.31
N GLN A 366 -13.64 1.94 -16.51
CA GLN A 366 -14.25 1.10 -15.49
C GLN A 366 -13.20 0.43 -14.58
N ARG A 367 -11.91 0.50 -14.95
CA ARG A 367 -10.82 -0.23 -14.30
C ARG A 367 -11.17 -1.71 -14.12
N THR A 368 -11.45 -2.41 -15.23
CA THR A 368 -11.84 -3.83 -15.22
C THR A 368 -11.12 -4.64 -16.29
N ILE A 369 -10.90 -5.92 -16.01
CA ILE A 369 -10.48 -6.92 -17.01
C ILE A 369 -11.41 -8.13 -17.00
N LYS A 370 -11.79 -8.63 -18.18
CA LYS A 370 -12.75 -9.73 -18.34
C LYS A 370 -12.26 -10.77 -19.34
N TYR A 371 -12.65 -12.00 -19.10
CA TYR A 371 -12.51 -13.11 -20.04
C TYR A 371 -13.77 -13.22 -20.91
N MET A 372 -13.58 -13.63 -22.16
CA MET A 372 -14.65 -14.13 -23.01
C MET A 372 -14.14 -15.33 -23.81
N SER A 373 -14.95 -16.36 -23.97
CA SER A 373 -14.57 -17.54 -24.74
C SER A 373 -14.32 -17.17 -26.20
N LEU A 374 -13.42 -17.92 -26.84
CA LEU A 374 -13.46 -18.08 -28.29
C LEU A 374 -14.73 -18.92 -28.53
N GLU A 375 -15.87 -18.33 -28.84
CA GLU A 375 -16.99 -19.15 -29.33
C GLU A 375 -16.48 -20.03 -30.48
N SER A 376 -16.95 -21.28 -30.52
CA SER A 376 -16.69 -22.22 -31.60
C SER A 376 -17.00 -21.51 -32.92
N GLU A 377 -15.98 -21.10 -33.67
CA GLU A 377 -16.16 -20.65 -35.05
C GLU A 377 -16.93 -21.72 -35.85
#